data_AF-A0A820IUP2-F1
#
_entry.id   AF-A0A820IUP2-F1
#
_cell.length_a   1.000
_cell.length_b   1.000
_cell.length_c   1.000
_cell.angle_alpha   90.00
_cell.angle_beta   90.00
_cell.angle_gamma   90.00
#
_symmetry.space_group_name_H-M   'P 1'
#
loop_
_entity.id
_entity.type
_entity.pdbx_description
1 polymer ?
#
loop_
_entity_poly.entity_id
_entity_poly.type
_entity_poly.pdbx_seq_one_letter_code
_entity_poly.pdbx_strand_id
1 'polypeptide(L)'
;MLFQKLYNYFTLSIKRCHVLREALDKSPYGLNIKSVSDTRWTANYGSILAVIESYDEIIYCFQLIEEGEQFDKESKLQGKNLRNKFISYEIIVLLKFMENITRTTNSLTAHLQTKQLNILSSMELITNTLKLIKMMRNQ
;
A
#
# COMPACT_ATOMS: atom_id res chain seq x y z
N MET A 1 -10.45 -3.25 2.49
CA MET A 1 -10.31 -4.11 3.69
C MET A 1 -9.38 -3.53 4.78
N LEU A 2 -8.13 -3.10 4.56
CA LEU A 2 -7.39 -2.24 5.54
C LEU A 2 -6.90 -0.94 4.90
N PHE A 3 -6.24 -1.00 3.74
CA PHE A 3 -5.81 0.20 2.99
C PHE A 3 -6.98 1.09 2.55
N GLN A 4 -8.15 0.52 2.24
CA GLN A 4 -9.34 1.34 1.99
C GLN A 4 -9.81 2.08 3.24
N LYS A 5 -9.66 1.48 4.43
CA LYS A 5 -10.00 2.14 5.70
C LYS A 5 -9.00 3.26 6.00
N LEU A 6 -7.71 3.03 5.72
CA LEU A 6 -6.66 4.04 5.77
C LEU A 6 -6.97 5.23 4.83
N TYR A 7 -7.25 4.93 3.57
CA TYR A 7 -7.63 5.93 2.57
C TYR A 7 -8.83 6.76 3.04
N ASN A 8 -9.94 6.09 3.37
CA ASN A 8 -11.15 6.75 3.85
C ASN A 8 -10.90 7.59 5.11
N TYR A 9 -10.07 7.09 6.04
CA TYR A 9 -9.75 7.82 7.26
C TYR A 9 -9.14 9.18 6.94
N PHE A 10 -8.13 9.24 6.08
CA PHE A 10 -7.49 10.50 5.72
C PHE A 10 -8.35 11.36 4.77
N THR A 11 -9.02 10.77 3.79
CA THR A 11 -9.71 11.55 2.74
C THR A 11 -11.09 12.07 3.12
N LEU A 12 -11.76 11.46 4.11
CA LEU A 12 -13.09 11.90 4.57
C LEU A 12 -13.03 13.14 5.49
N SER A 13 -11.85 13.67 5.80
CA SER A 13 -11.70 14.88 6.60
C SER A 13 -10.64 15.79 5.99
N ILE A 14 -11.00 17.04 5.73
CA ILE A 14 -10.09 18.06 5.20
C ILE A 14 -8.88 18.23 6.13
N LYS A 15 -9.12 18.27 7.45
CA LYS A 15 -8.05 18.42 8.47
C LYS A 15 -7.08 17.24 8.44
N ARG A 16 -7.58 16.00 8.41
CA ARG A 16 -6.73 14.79 8.38
C ARG A 16 -6.01 14.64 7.04
N CYS A 17 -6.69 14.96 5.94
CA CYS A 17 -6.10 14.99 4.62
C CYS A 17 -4.95 16.00 4.53
N HIS A 18 -5.11 17.18 5.14
CA HIS A 18 -4.05 18.18 5.20
C HIS A 18 -2.80 17.65 5.93
N VAL A 19 -2.97 17.02 7.11
CA VAL A 19 -1.85 16.41 7.85
C VAL A 19 -1.11 15.38 6.99
N LEU A 20 -1.85 14.51 6.30
CA LEU A 20 -1.26 13.52 5.40
C LEU A 20 -0.46 14.17 4.27
N ARG A 21 -1.04 15.17 3.59
CA ARG A 21 -0.37 15.86 2.48
C ARG A 21 0.89 16.56 2.94
N GLU A 22 0.85 17.25 4.08
CA GLU A 22 2.00 17.95 4.62
C GLU A 22 3.14 16.97 4.99
N ALA A 23 2.82 15.78 5.48
CA ALA A 23 3.82 14.74 5.73
C ALA A 23 4.39 14.15 4.43
N LEU A 24 3.55 13.90 3.43
CA LEU A 24 3.97 13.36 2.13
C LEU A 24 4.78 14.35 1.30
N ASP A 25 4.48 15.65 1.35
CA ASP A 25 5.22 16.70 0.65
C ASP A 25 6.66 16.86 1.18
N LYS A 26 6.90 16.46 2.44
CA LYS A 26 8.22 16.43 3.07
C LYS A 26 8.97 15.12 2.82
N SER A 27 8.28 14.10 2.30
CA SER A 27 8.84 12.78 2.06
C SER A 27 9.40 12.66 0.64
N PRO A 28 10.55 11.99 0.44
CA PRO A 28 11.08 11.72 -0.88
C PRO A 28 10.17 10.77 -1.70
N TYR A 29 9.24 10.05 -1.04
CA TYR A 29 8.41 9.04 -1.68
C TYR A 29 7.11 9.57 -2.27
N GLY A 30 6.65 10.77 -1.88
CA GLY A 30 5.59 11.58 -2.55
C GLY A 30 4.30 10.86 -2.97
N LEU A 31 4.07 9.63 -2.50
CA LEU A 31 3.14 8.71 -3.12
C LEU A 31 1.79 8.86 -2.46
N ASN A 32 0.90 9.56 -3.17
CA ASN A 32 -0.49 9.70 -2.78
C ASN A 32 -1.12 8.31 -2.56
N ILE A 33 -1.61 8.07 -1.35
CA ILE A 33 -2.40 6.88 -1.02
C ILE A 33 -3.59 6.82 -1.98
N LYS A 34 -3.62 5.82 -2.86
CA LYS A 34 -4.70 5.64 -3.84
C LYS A 34 -5.77 4.71 -3.28
N SER A 35 -7.03 4.98 -3.62
CA SER A 35 -8.13 4.04 -3.36
C SER A 35 -7.81 2.67 -3.96
N VAL A 36 -8.08 1.61 -3.20
CA VAL A 36 -7.93 0.24 -3.69
C VAL A 36 -9.11 -0.05 -4.63
N SER A 37 -8.84 -0.59 -5.82
CA SER A 37 -9.89 -1.00 -6.75
C SER A 37 -10.11 -2.50 -6.70
N ASP A 38 -11.35 -2.95 -6.69
CA ASP A 38 -11.68 -4.39 -6.54
C ASP A 38 -11.20 -5.27 -7.72
N THR A 39 -10.90 -4.69 -8.90
CA THR A 39 -10.75 -5.47 -10.15
C THR A 39 -9.39 -5.40 -10.85
N ARG A 40 -8.39 -4.63 -10.37
CA ARG A 40 -7.08 -4.55 -11.06
C ARG A 40 -5.91 -4.75 -10.12
N TRP A 41 -5.23 -5.87 -10.27
CA TRP A 41 -4.04 -6.24 -9.50
C TRP A 41 -2.91 -5.20 -9.61
N THR A 42 -2.78 -4.53 -10.75
CA THR A 42 -1.81 -3.44 -10.98
C THR A 42 -2.15 -2.15 -10.24
N ALA A 43 -3.45 -1.80 -10.14
CA ALA A 43 -3.88 -0.67 -9.32
C ALA A 43 -3.66 -0.95 -7.83
N ASN A 44 -3.86 -2.20 -7.40
CA ASN A 44 -3.59 -2.63 -6.04
C ASN A 44 -2.08 -2.67 -5.73
N TYR A 45 -1.22 -3.00 -6.70
CA TYR A 45 0.23 -2.88 -6.55
C TYR A 45 0.65 -1.45 -6.21
N GLY A 46 0.18 -0.48 -6.99
CA GLY A 46 0.50 0.93 -6.76
C GLY A 46 0.05 1.43 -5.38
N SER A 47 -1.13 1.03 -4.91
CA SER A 47 -1.60 1.37 -3.57
C SER A 47 -0.81 0.69 -2.45
N ILE A 48 -0.43 -0.59 -2.62
CA ILE A 48 0.38 -1.32 -1.64
C ILE A 48 1.76 -0.69 -1.55
N LEU A 49 2.41 -0.43 -2.68
CA LEU A 49 3.73 0.18 -2.72
C LEU A 49 3.73 1.57 -2.11
N ALA A 50 2.73 2.41 -2.42
CA ALA A 50 2.57 3.73 -1.81
C ALA A 50 2.52 3.66 -0.27
N VAL A 51 1.76 2.70 0.27
CA VAL A 51 1.65 2.52 1.72
C VAL A 51 2.94 2.00 2.34
N ILE A 52 3.70 1.14 1.64
CA ILE A 52 4.98 0.63 2.12
C ILE A 52 6.04 1.72 2.12
N GLU A 53 6.13 2.49 1.04
CA GLU A 53 7.13 3.55 0.89
C GLU A 53 6.84 4.75 1.80
N SER A 54 5.56 5.03 2.07
CA SER A 54 5.14 6.11 2.98
C SER A 54 4.78 5.62 4.39
N TYR A 55 5.27 4.42 4.78
CA TYR A 55 4.81 3.77 6.01
C TYR A 55 5.10 4.61 7.25
N ASP A 56 6.32 5.15 7.36
CA ASP A 56 6.74 5.94 8.52
C ASP A 56 5.95 7.26 8.62
N GLU A 57 5.70 7.92 7.48
CA GLU A 57 4.88 9.13 7.40
C GLU A 57 3.45 8.85 7.81
N ILE A 58 2.88 7.71 7.40
CA ILE A 58 1.53 7.30 7.79
C ILE A 58 1.44 7.11 9.31
N ILE A 59 2.42 6.42 9.91
CA ILE A 59 2.47 6.21 11.37
C ILE A 59 2.61 7.55 12.11
N TYR A 60 3.49 8.44 11.61
CA TYR A 60 3.67 9.78 12.16
C TYR A 60 2.39 10.62 12.08
N CYS A 61 1.68 10.57 10.95
CA CYS A 61 0.38 11.25 10.79
C CYS A 61 -0.65 10.78 11.82
N PHE A 62 -0.70 9.48 12.14
CA PHE A 62 -1.59 8.99 13.18
C PHE A 62 -1.23 9.57 14.55
N GLN A 63 0.06 9.63 14.90
CA GLN A 63 0.52 10.22 16.17
C GLN A 63 0.14 11.71 16.27
N LEU A 64 0.39 12.48 15.20
CA LEU A 64 0.00 13.89 15.15
C LEU A 64 -1.51 14.11 15.35
N ILE A 65 -2.34 13.26 14.74
CA ILE A 65 -3.80 13.38 14.88
C ILE A 65 -4.25 13.00 16.29
N GLU A 66 -3.63 12.00 16.91
CA GLU A 66 -3.94 11.57 18.28
C GLU A 66 -3.60 12.65 19.32
N GLU A 67 -2.47 13.33 19.15
CA GLU A 67 -1.99 14.36 20.07
C GLU A 67 -2.67 15.72 19.81
N GLY A 68 -3.02 16.05 18.56
CA GLY A 68 -3.55 17.36 18.19
C GLY A 68 -4.91 17.71 18.81
N GLU A 69 -5.03 18.85 19.47
CA GLU A 69 -6.28 19.33 20.10
C GLU A 69 -7.40 19.65 19.10
N GLN A 70 -7.04 19.92 17.83
CA GLN A 70 -7.96 20.29 16.76
C GLN A 70 -8.83 19.12 16.22
N PHE A 71 -8.60 17.91 16.73
CA PHE A 71 -9.29 16.67 16.34
C PHE A 71 -10.24 16.20 17.43
N ASP A 72 -11.42 15.75 17.02
CA ASP A 72 -12.43 15.21 17.93
C ASP A 72 -12.02 13.84 18.49
N LYS A 73 -12.63 13.45 19.61
CA LYS A 73 -12.32 12.19 20.31
C LYS A 73 -12.52 10.96 19.44
N GLU A 74 -13.49 10.97 18.53
CA GLU A 74 -13.76 9.84 17.64
C GLU A 74 -12.66 9.68 16.59
N SER A 75 -12.25 10.77 15.93
CA SER A 75 -11.13 10.80 14.98
C SER A 75 -9.84 10.27 15.60
N LYS A 76 -9.56 10.66 16.86
CA LYS A 76 -8.39 10.20 17.61
C LYS A 76 -8.47 8.69 17.91
N LEU A 77 -9.62 8.23 18.40
CA LEU A 77 -9.82 6.81 18.70
C LEU A 77 -9.73 5.94 17.44
N GLN A 78 -10.35 6.37 16.33
CA GLN A 78 -10.27 5.69 15.05
C GLN A 78 -8.83 5.65 14.52
N GLY A 79 -8.10 6.76 14.62
CA GLY A 79 -6.68 6.86 14.25
C GLY A 79 -5.81 5.89 15.04
N LYS A 80 -5.94 5.90 16.37
CA LYS A 80 -5.23 4.98 17.27
C LYS A 80 -5.51 3.51 16.95
N ASN A 81 -6.77 3.16 16.70
CA ASN A 81 -7.16 1.81 16.34
C ASN A 81 -6.59 1.36 15.00
N LEU A 82 -6.50 2.27 14.02
CA LEU A 82 -5.86 1.98 12.74
C LEU A 82 -4.34 1.86 12.91
N ARG A 83 -3.69 2.81 13.59
CA ARG A 83 -2.25 2.76 13.88
C ARG A 83 -1.84 1.44 14.52
N ASN A 84 -2.56 1.03 15.58
CA ASN A 84 -2.31 -0.23 16.28
C ASN A 84 -2.42 -1.47 15.36
N LYS A 85 -3.28 -1.43 14.36
CA LYS A 85 -3.34 -2.49 13.33
C LYS A 85 -2.14 -2.43 12.40
N PHE A 86 -1.75 -1.24 11.95
CA PHE A 86 -0.62 -1.10 11.03
C PHE A 86 0.72 -1.51 11.65
N ILE A 87 0.92 -1.24 12.94
CA ILE A 87 2.13 -1.64 13.69
C ILE A 87 2.07 -3.08 14.21
N SER A 88 0.97 -3.81 13.96
CA SER A 88 0.88 -5.19 14.41
C SER A 88 1.84 -6.06 13.62
N TYR A 89 2.46 -7.03 14.31
CA TYR A 89 3.39 -7.96 13.68
C TYR A 89 2.77 -8.65 12.45
N GLU A 90 1.52 -9.10 12.57
CA GLU A 90 0.78 -9.73 11.48
C GLU A 90 0.70 -8.83 10.24
N ILE A 91 0.33 -7.56 10.40
CA ILE A 91 0.20 -6.64 9.26
C ILE A 91 1.57 -6.30 8.65
N ILE A 92 2.61 -6.14 9.46
CA ILE A 92 3.97 -5.89 8.96
C ILE A 92 4.46 -7.07 8.11
N VAL A 93 4.28 -8.31 8.61
CA VAL A 93 4.64 -9.53 7.87
C VAL A 93 3.82 -9.64 6.58
N LEU A 94 2.50 -9.40 6.65
CA LEU A 94 1.64 -9.44 5.48
C LEU A 94 2.01 -8.37 4.45
N LEU A 95 2.35 -7.14 4.88
CA LEU A 95 2.82 -6.07 4.00
C LEU A 95 4.09 -6.49 3.26
N LYS A 96 5.07 -7.06 3.99
CA LYS A 96 6.33 -7.50 3.38
C LYS A 96 6.13 -8.68 2.41
N PHE A 97 5.25 -9.60 2.77
CA PHE A 97 4.86 -10.70 1.90
C PHE A 97 4.20 -10.19 0.61
N MET A 98 3.22 -9.29 0.74
CA MET A 98 2.51 -8.68 -0.38
C MET A 98 3.44 -7.87 -1.28
N GLU A 99 4.41 -7.14 -0.72
CA GLU A 99 5.45 -6.44 -1.49
C GLU A 99 6.18 -7.40 -2.41
N ASN A 100 6.71 -8.50 -1.85
CA ASN A 100 7.52 -9.46 -2.58
C ASN A 100 6.70 -10.19 -3.66
N ILE A 101 5.48 -10.64 -3.34
CA ILE A 101 4.60 -11.31 -4.30
C ILE A 101 4.24 -10.35 -5.43
N THR A 102 3.80 -9.15 -5.09
CA THR A 102 3.30 -8.20 -6.10
C THR A 102 4.44 -7.67 -6.97
N ARG A 103 5.63 -7.41 -6.40
CA ARG A 103 6.82 -7.05 -7.18
C ARG A 103 7.19 -8.15 -8.18
N THR A 104 7.14 -9.41 -7.76
CA THR A 104 7.45 -10.57 -8.61
C THR A 104 6.44 -10.75 -9.74
N THR A 105 5.14 -10.53 -9.48
CA THR A 105 4.08 -10.73 -10.48
C THR A 105 3.77 -9.49 -11.32
N ASN A 106 4.23 -8.30 -10.92
CA ASN A 106 3.93 -7.04 -11.62
C ASN A 106 4.50 -7.02 -13.04
N SER A 107 5.75 -7.46 -13.25
CA SER A 107 6.35 -7.51 -14.60
C SER A 107 5.57 -8.43 -15.53
N LEU A 108 5.15 -9.59 -15.04
CA LEU A 108 4.33 -10.53 -15.81
C LEU A 108 2.97 -9.91 -16.13
N THR A 109 2.31 -9.32 -15.12
CA THR A 109 0.98 -8.73 -15.28
C THR A 109 1.00 -7.57 -16.27
N ALA A 110 2.01 -6.69 -16.19
CA ALA A 110 2.19 -5.59 -17.13
C ALA A 110 2.43 -6.10 -18.56
N HIS A 111 3.27 -7.13 -18.73
CA HIS A 111 3.53 -7.72 -20.04
C HIS A 111 2.28 -8.35 -20.67
N LEU A 112 1.52 -9.11 -19.88
CA LEU A 112 0.28 -9.75 -20.34
C LEU A 112 -0.84 -8.75 -20.69
N GLN A 113 -0.78 -7.54 -20.14
CA GLN A 113 -1.75 -6.48 -20.41
C GLN A 113 -1.40 -5.59 -21.63
N THR A 114 -0.28 -5.87 -22.31
CA THR A 114 0.12 -5.11 -23.51
C THR A 114 -0.82 -5.38 -24.68
N LYS A 115 -1.07 -4.36 -25.52
CA LYS A 115 -1.94 -4.50 -26.70
C LYS A 115 -1.39 -5.47 -27.76
N GLN A 116 -0.08 -5.66 -27.78
CA GLN A 116 0.63 -6.55 -28.70
C GLN A 116 1.43 -7.55 -27.88
N LEU A 117 0.86 -8.72 -27.68
CA LEU A 117 1.46 -9.78 -26.88
C LEU A 117 2.43 -10.61 -27.72
N ASN A 118 3.67 -10.75 -27.27
CA ASN A 118 4.59 -11.75 -27.81
C ASN A 118 4.44 -13.05 -27.00
N ILE A 119 3.94 -14.11 -27.64
CA ILE A 119 3.68 -15.40 -26.98
C ILE A 119 4.96 -16.04 -26.44
N LEU A 120 6.06 -15.97 -27.20
CA LEU A 120 7.35 -16.56 -26.79
C LEU A 120 7.90 -15.85 -25.55
N SER A 121 7.92 -14.51 -25.57
CA SER A 121 8.33 -13.70 -24.41
C SER A 121 7.40 -13.90 -23.21
N SER A 122 6.10 -14.09 -23.44
CA SER A 122 5.12 -14.36 -22.39
C SER A 122 5.39 -15.70 -21.71
N MET A 123 5.67 -16.76 -22.48
CA MET A 123 6.01 -18.08 -21.93
C MET A 123 7.27 -18.05 -21.06
N GLU A 124 8.29 -17.32 -21.50
CA GLU A 124 9.53 -17.14 -20.74
C GLU A 124 9.26 -16.40 -19.41
N LEU A 125 8.51 -15.29 -19.46
CA LEU A 125 8.14 -14.53 -18.27
C LEU A 125 7.29 -15.34 -17.29
N ILE A 126 6.34 -16.14 -17.77
CA ILE A 126 5.53 -17.05 -16.93
C ILE A 126 6.46 -18.04 -16.22
N THR A 127 7.37 -18.68 -16.96
CA THR A 127 8.29 -19.69 -16.41
C THR A 127 9.21 -19.09 -15.34
N ASN A 128 9.76 -17.91 -15.61
CA ASN A 128 10.61 -17.19 -14.66
C ASN A 128 9.84 -16.75 -13.41
N THR A 129 8.63 -16.21 -13.58
CA THR A 129 7.77 -15.81 -12.45
C THR A 129 7.42 -17.02 -11.58
N LEU A 130 7.07 -18.15 -12.18
CA LEU A 130 6.79 -19.40 -11.48
C LEU A 130 8.01 -19.91 -10.69
N LYS A 131 9.21 -19.81 -11.27
CA LYS A 131 10.45 -20.18 -10.58
C LYS A 131 10.68 -19.32 -9.34
N LEU A 132 10.53 -17.99 -9.47
CA LEU A 132 10.68 -17.05 -8.35
C LEU A 132 9.68 -17.31 -7.23
N ILE A 133 8.39 -17.51 -7.56
CA ILE A 133 7.36 -17.83 -6.56
C ILE A 133 7.67 -19.17 -5.86
N LYS A 134 8.13 -20.19 -6.59
CA LYS A 134 8.54 -21.48 -6.00
C LYS A 134 9.72 -21.32 -5.04
N MET A 135 10.70 -20.49 -5.38
CA MET A 135 11.83 -20.19 -4.49
C MET A 135 11.36 -19.51 -3.21
N MET A 136 10.48 -18.50 -3.31
CA MET A 136 9.90 -17.82 -2.15
C MET A 136 9.12 -18.75 -1.21
N ARG A 137 8.44 -19.76 -1.75
CA ARG A 137 7.68 -20.73 -0.95
C ARG A 137 8.57 -21.72 -0.19
N ASN A 138 9.72 -22.06 -0.77
CA ASN A 138 10.61 -23.10 -0.26
C ASN A 138 11.74 -22.53 0.63
N GLN A 139 11.72 -21.23 0.91
CA GLN A 139 12.58 -20.54 1.87
C GLN A 139 11.85 -20.40 3.21
#